data_AF-A0A3B0Y1S4-F1
#
_entry.id   AF-A0A3B0Y1S4-F1
#
_cell.length_a   1.000
_cell.length_b   1.000
_cell.length_c   1.000
_cell.angle_alpha   90.00
_cell.angle_beta   90.00
_cell.angle_gamma   90.00
#
_symmetry.space_group_name_H-M   'P 1'
#
loop_
_entity.id
_entity.type
_entity.pdbx_description
1 polymer ?
#
loop_
_entity_poly.entity_id
_entity_poly.type
_entity_poly.pdbx_seq_one_letter_code
_entity_poly.pdbx_strand_id
1 'polypeptide(L)'
;MNLKPQDVLFLLKLVVLEGKPWSFNSLALELGMSASEVHAAAKRALAARLAVKEGKTIRPNIRNLEEFLLHGIQYVFVPERGELSRGMPTAYAAASIEPLPVWPDPEGKVRGESFTPLYKSASVAAKNDPALYQLLVLVDAIRGGRAREREVAKKLLKKRLDAATGQKDEILMSDPDRIVIGGKIVVSRAALQELARRYRIRRLVLFGSAARGELKPDSDIDLLVEFEKNNSPSLGGMVEIQDAFAVLFGGRKVDVATPAILNNPYRQREIEKDMEELYAA
;
A
#
# COMPACT_ATOMS: atom_id res chain seq x y z
N MET A 1 16.93 3.12 21.89
CA MET A 1 17.56 2.60 20.65
C MET A 1 17.44 3.69 19.61
N ASN A 2 18.55 4.15 19.02
CA ASN A 2 18.55 5.34 18.15
C ASN A 2 18.33 4.96 16.70
N LEU A 3 17.51 5.73 15.98
CA LEU A 3 17.31 5.59 14.54
C LEU A 3 18.62 5.88 13.81
N LYS A 4 18.91 5.15 12.75
CA LYS A 4 20.09 5.31 11.90
C LYS A 4 19.70 5.61 10.45
N PRO A 5 20.58 6.21 9.64
CA PRO A 5 20.24 6.60 8.28
C PRO A 5 19.79 5.44 7.37
N GLN A 6 20.38 4.25 7.53
CA GLN A 6 19.98 3.05 6.79
C GLN A 6 18.55 2.57 7.09
N ASP A 7 17.98 2.98 8.23
CA ASP A 7 16.60 2.62 8.60
C ASP A 7 15.60 3.37 7.71
N VAL A 8 15.95 4.60 7.32
CA VAL A 8 15.16 5.40 6.38
C VAL A 8 15.27 4.82 4.98
N LEU A 9 16.48 4.42 4.53
CA LEU A 9 16.65 3.75 3.25
C LEU A 9 15.80 2.47 3.16
N PHE A 10 15.80 1.66 4.21
CA PHE A 10 14.93 0.49 4.34
C PHE A 10 13.44 0.84 4.21
N LEU A 11 12.97 1.86 4.94
CA LEU A 11 11.57 2.30 4.90
C LEU A 11 11.15 2.81 3.52
N LEU A 12 11.98 3.62 2.86
CA LEU A 12 11.69 4.11 1.51
C LEU A 12 11.60 2.97 0.50
N LYS A 13 12.42 1.93 0.64
CA LYS A 13 12.30 0.74 -0.21
C LYS A 13 10.99 -0.01 0.04
N LEU A 14 10.55 -0.12 1.29
CA LEU A 14 9.24 -0.71 1.59
C LEU A 14 8.08 0.12 1.02
N VAL A 15 8.20 1.46 0.97
CA VAL A 15 7.24 2.33 0.28
C VAL A 15 7.17 1.98 -1.21
N VAL A 16 8.32 1.84 -1.88
CA VAL A 16 8.40 1.47 -3.31
C VAL A 16 7.79 0.09 -3.60
N LEU A 17 7.88 -0.85 -2.65
CA LEU A 17 7.33 -2.19 -2.83
C LEU A 17 5.81 -2.23 -2.78
N GLU A 18 5.12 -1.22 -2.23
CA GLU A 18 3.65 -1.11 -2.21
C GLU A 18 2.95 -2.41 -1.72
N GLY A 19 3.52 -3.04 -0.67
CA GLY A 19 2.97 -4.26 -0.09
C GLY A 19 3.27 -5.56 -0.85
N LYS A 20 4.04 -5.50 -1.95
CA LYS A 20 4.57 -6.70 -2.62
C LYS A 20 5.35 -7.57 -1.63
N PRO A 21 5.30 -8.91 -1.77
CA PRO A 21 6.07 -9.81 -0.93
C PRO A 21 7.57 -9.52 -1.02
N TRP A 22 8.26 -9.58 0.11
CA TRP A 22 9.71 -9.38 0.19
C TRP A 22 10.31 -10.25 1.30
N SER A 23 11.63 -10.41 1.25
CA SER A 23 12.41 -11.10 2.28
C SER A 23 13.58 -10.21 2.73
N PHE A 24 14.14 -10.49 3.91
CA PHE A 24 15.31 -9.76 4.39
C PHE A 24 16.50 -9.92 3.43
N ASN A 25 16.66 -11.09 2.81
CA ASN A 25 17.75 -11.34 1.88
C ASN A 25 17.56 -10.60 0.56
N SER A 26 16.34 -10.57 0.01
CA SER A 26 16.06 -9.82 -1.23
C SER A 26 16.28 -8.32 -1.01
N LEU A 27 15.78 -7.77 0.11
CA LEU A 27 16.02 -6.36 0.45
C LEU A 27 17.49 -6.05 0.69
N ALA A 28 18.24 -6.94 1.32
CA ALA A 28 19.68 -6.76 1.54
C ALA A 28 20.42 -6.61 0.20
N LEU A 29 20.13 -7.48 -0.77
CA LEU A 29 20.69 -7.41 -2.12
C LEU A 29 20.28 -6.12 -2.84
N GLU A 30 18.98 -5.79 -2.84
CA GLU A 30 18.46 -4.62 -3.55
C GLU A 30 18.97 -3.29 -2.95
N LEU A 31 19.20 -3.23 -1.64
CA LEU A 31 19.69 -2.03 -0.94
C LEU A 31 21.22 -1.96 -0.84
N GLY A 32 21.95 -2.98 -1.27
CA GLY A 32 23.40 -3.07 -1.06
C GLY A 32 23.78 -3.08 0.42
N MET A 33 22.96 -3.72 1.26
CA MET A 33 23.14 -3.84 2.71
C MET A 33 23.37 -5.30 3.10
N SER A 34 23.98 -5.55 4.26
CA SER A 34 23.98 -6.90 4.83
C SER A 34 22.60 -7.28 5.39
N ALA A 35 22.29 -8.57 5.43
CA ALA A 35 21.04 -9.05 6.03
C ALA A 35 20.88 -8.58 7.49
N SER A 36 21.97 -8.56 8.27
CA SER A 36 21.97 -8.06 9.65
C SER A 36 21.61 -6.58 9.74
N GLU A 37 22.06 -5.75 8.80
CA GLU A 37 21.67 -4.34 8.75
C GLU A 37 20.19 -4.16 8.46
N VAL A 38 19.62 -4.93 7.53
CA VAL A 38 18.18 -4.88 7.20
C VAL A 38 17.33 -5.36 8.38
N HIS A 39 17.72 -6.46 9.05
CA HIS A 39 17.06 -6.92 10.27
C HIS A 39 17.10 -5.88 11.39
N ALA A 40 18.26 -5.25 11.59
CA ALA A 40 18.41 -4.22 12.62
C ALA A 40 17.62 -2.95 12.28
N ALA A 41 17.53 -2.59 10.99
CA ALA A 41 16.70 -1.50 10.50
C ALA A 41 15.21 -1.75 10.75
N ALA A 42 14.72 -2.95 10.42
CA ALA A 42 13.35 -3.36 10.72
C ALA A 42 13.03 -3.26 12.22
N LYS A 43 13.93 -3.73 13.09
CA LYS A 43 13.76 -3.65 14.55
C LYS A 43 13.67 -2.19 15.03
N ARG A 44 14.54 -1.31 14.53
CA ARG A 44 14.55 0.12 14.87
C ARG A 44 13.32 0.85 14.35
N ALA A 45 12.92 0.58 13.11
CA ALA A 45 11.74 1.19 12.49
C ALA A 45 10.44 0.83 13.25
N LEU A 46 10.28 -0.43 13.66
CA LEU A 46 9.17 -0.86 14.51
C LEU A 46 9.20 -0.18 15.89
N ALA A 47 10.37 -0.14 16.53
CA ALA A 47 10.53 0.51 17.84
C ALA A 47 10.23 2.03 17.78
N ALA A 48 10.60 2.68 16.68
CA ALA A 48 10.32 4.09 16.41
C ALA A 48 8.89 4.35 15.90
N ARG A 49 8.06 3.30 15.73
CA ARG A 49 6.70 3.37 15.18
C ARG A 49 6.62 3.95 13.76
N LEU A 50 7.73 3.96 13.03
CA LEU A 50 7.78 4.32 11.60
C LEU A 50 7.37 3.13 10.71
N ALA A 51 7.29 1.95 11.28
CA ALA A 51 6.73 0.75 10.67
C ALA A 51 5.77 0.06 11.64
N VAL A 52 4.86 -0.73 11.07
CA VAL A 52 3.97 -1.65 11.78
C VAL A 52 4.22 -3.07 11.32
N LYS A 53 3.94 -4.03 12.21
CA LYS A 53 4.01 -5.46 11.89
C LYS A 53 2.60 -6.00 11.77
N GLU A 54 2.26 -6.53 10.60
CA GLU A 54 0.99 -7.19 10.32
C GLU A 54 1.25 -8.67 10.03
N GLY A 55 0.92 -9.53 11.00
CA GLY A 55 1.26 -10.94 10.94
C GLY A 55 2.77 -11.15 10.82
N LYS A 56 3.21 -11.68 9.67
CA LYS A 56 4.64 -11.92 9.37
C LYS A 56 5.30 -10.81 8.56
N THR A 57 4.53 -9.82 8.09
CA THR A 57 5.02 -8.78 7.19
C THR A 57 5.21 -7.46 7.95
N ILE A 58 6.25 -6.71 7.58
CA ILE A 58 6.48 -5.35 8.09
C ILE A 58 6.10 -4.37 6.99
N ARG A 59 5.30 -3.36 7.36
CA ARG A 59 4.89 -2.28 6.45
C ARG A 59 5.24 -0.91 7.04
N PRO A 60 5.55 0.10 6.21
CA PRO A 60 5.71 1.46 6.68
C PRO A 60 4.41 1.97 7.31
N ASN A 61 4.50 2.66 8.44
CA ASN A 61 3.42 3.52 8.91
C ASN A 61 3.59 4.86 8.19
N ILE A 62 2.86 5.05 7.09
CA ILE A 62 3.12 6.20 6.20
C ILE A 62 2.84 7.53 6.91
N ARG A 63 1.81 7.62 7.75
CA ARG A 63 1.53 8.85 8.51
C ARG A 63 2.73 9.27 9.37
N ASN A 64 3.27 8.34 10.15
CA ASN A 64 4.41 8.61 11.02
C ASN A 64 5.71 8.83 10.21
N LEU A 65 5.87 8.09 9.11
CA LEU A 65 7.01 8.23 8.22
C LEU A 65 6.99 9.59 7.51
N GLU A 66 5.85 10.03 7.01
CA GLU A 66 5.65 11.35 6.41
C GLU A 66 6.01 12.44 7.41
N GLU A 67 5.43 12.41 8.61
CA GLU A 67 5.73 13.40 9.66
C GLU A 67 7.24 13.49 9.92
N PHE A 68 7.89 12.34 10.07
CA PHE A 68 9.34 12.28 10.28
C PHE A 68 10.14 12.80 9.07
N LEU A 69 9.78 12.43 7.84
CA LEU A 69 10.49 12.85 6.63
C LEU A 69 10.29 14.34 6.32
N LEU A 70 9.12 14.91 6.59
CA LEU A 70 8.84 16.31 6.29
C LEU A 70 9.43 17.26 7.34
N HIS A 71 9.55 16.82 8.59
CA HIS A 71 9.91 17.69 9.70
C HIS A 71 11.20 17.29 10.41
N GLY A 72 11.45 16.00 10.62
CA GLY A 72 12.56 15.51 11.44
C GLY A 72 13.88 15.29 10.69
N ILE A 73 13.82 14.73 9.47
CA ILE A 73 15.00 14.17 8.80
C ILE A 73 16.14 15.17 8.59
N GLN A 74 15.83 16.45 8.35
CA GLN A 74 16.81 17.51 8.13
C GLN A 74 17.67 17.81 9.36
N TYR A 75 17.20 17.45 10.56
CA TYR A 75 17.90 17.74 11.82
C TYR A 75 18.73 16.55 12.34
N VAL A 76 18.30 15.33 12.02
CA VAL A 76 18.92 14.11 12.56
C VAL A 76 19.94 13.47 11.61
N PHE A 77 19.78 13.67 10.30
CA PHE A 77 20.67 13.12 9.28
C PHE A 77 21.17 14.23 8.34
N VAL A 78 21.88 15.21 8.90
CA VAL A 78 22.42 16.36 8.17
C VAL A 78 23.44 15.89 7.12
N PRO A 79 23.31 16.27 5.83
CA PRO A 79 24.26 15.92 4.80
C PRO A 79 25.46 16.86 4.84
N GLU A 80 26.65 16.31 4.70
CA GLU A 80 27.85 17.12 4.47
C GLU A 80 27.94 17.48 2.98
N ARG A 81 28.40 18.70 2.71
CA ARG A 81 28.76 19.18 1.38
C ARG A 81 30.27 19.25 1.29
N GLY A 82 30.82 18.84 0.16
CA GLY A 82 32.27 18.77 -0.04
C GLY A 82 32.70 19.29 -1.39
N GLU A 83 33.93 18.95 -1.76
CA GLU A 83 34.55 19.40 -3.00
C GLU A 83 33.83 18.90 -4.27
N LEU A 84 34.20 19.48 -5.40
CA LEU A 84 33.72 19.03 -6.71
C LEU A 84 34.16 17.58 -6.96
N SER A 85 33.18 16.69 -7.10
CA SER A 85 33.40 15.27 -7.36
C SER A 85 32.57 14.79 -8.54
N ARG A 86 32.85 13.57 -9.00
CA ARG A 86 32.06 12.86 -9.99
C ARG A 86 31.04 11.99 -9.26
N GLY A 87 29.80 11.98 -9.73
CA GLY A 87 28.74 11.32 -8.98
C GLY A 87 27.39 11.17 -9.68
N MET A 88 26.44 10.64 -8.91
CA MET A 88 25.02 10.53 -9.28
C MET A 88 24.28 11.78 -8.78
N PRO A 89 23.53 12.52 -9.61
CA PRO A 89 22.80 13.71 -9.17
C PRO A 89 21.80 13.43 -8.04
N THR A 90 21.68 14.35 -7.08
CA THR A 90 20.71 14.25 -5.97
C THR A 90 19.80 15.49 -5.83
N ALA A 91 19.71 16.32 -6.87
CA ALA A 91 18.80 17.48 -6.90
C ALA A 91 17.49 17.16 -7.66
N TYR A 92 16.35 17.58 -7.10
CA TYR A 92 15.03 17.21 -7.63
C TYR A 92 14.54 18.00 -8.85
N ALA A 93 14.96 19.25 -9.10
CA ALA A 93 14.39 19.99 -10.23
C ALA A 93 15.26 21.12 -10.79
N ALA A 94 15.28 21.16 -12.13
CA ALA A 94 15.53 22.30 -13.01
C ALA A 94 16.92 22.97 -12.93
N ALA A 95 17.91 22.37 -13.61
CA ALA A 95 18.76 22.98 -14.64
C ALA A 95 19.39 24.40 -14.44
N SER A 96 19.52 24.98 -13.25
CA SER A 96 20.05 26.36 -13.15
C SER A 96 20.89 26.69 -11.92
N ILE A 97 21.42 25.70 -11.19
CA ILE A 97 22.41 25.98 -10.15
C ILE A 97 23.58 25.01 -10.35
N GLU A 98 24.61 25.53 -11.01
CA GLU A 98 25.91 24.91 -11.04
C GLU A 98 26.72 25.34 -9.80
N PRO A 99 27.46 24.43 -9.16
CA PRO A 99 27.51 22.99 -9.44
C PRO A 99 26.31 22.22 -8.83
N LEU A 100 25.77 21.26 -9.59
CA LEU A 100 24.71 20.36 -9.10
C LEU A 100 25.24 19.50 -7.95
N PRO A 101 24.46 19.23 -6.88
CA PRO A 101 24.88 18.29 -5.86
C PRO A 101 24.86 16.86 -6.41
N VAL A 102 25.90 16.09 -6.12
CA VAL A 102 26.05 14.69 -6.54
C VAL A 102 26.44 13.80 -5.36
N TRP A 103 25.87 12.60 -5.30
CA TRP A 103 26.42 11.53 -4.48
C TRP A 103 27.74 11.07 -5.10
N PRO A 104 28.86 11.12 -4.37
CA PRO A 104 30.14 10.62 -4.86
C PRO A 104 30.02 9.19 -5.35
N ASP A 105 30.38 8.98 -6.62
CA ASP A 105 30.28 7.70 -7.29
C ASP A 105 31.34 7.62 -8.37
N PRO A 106 32.33 6.71 -8.27
CA PRO A 106 33.38 6.55 -9.27
C PRO A 106 32.85 6.35 -10.69
N GLU A 107 31.66 5.76 -10.84
CA GLU A 107 31.01 5.49 -12.12
C GLU A 107 30.03 6.59 -12.56
N GLY A 108 29.77 7.59 -11.72
CA GLY A 108 28.81 8.66 -11.98
C GLY A 108 29.13 9.44 -13.26
N LYS A 109 28.17 10.01 -13.97
CA LYS A 109 28.45 10.73 -15.25
C LYS A 109 28.50 12.25 -15.09
N VAL A 110 28.08 12.76 -13.94
CA VAL A 110 27.93 14.19 -13.69
C VAL A 110 29.02 14.67 -12.73
N ARG A 111 29.60 15.83 -13.01
CA ARG A 111 30.47 16.55 -12.08
C ARG A 111 29.65 17.55 -11.30
N GLY A 112 29.89 17.63 -10.00
CA GLY A 112 29.07 18.42 -9.11
C GLY A 112 29.66 18.55 -7.71
N GLU A 113 29.02 19.36 -6.86
CA GLU A 113 29.40 19.46 -5.45
C GLU A 113 29.11 18.13 -4.75
N SER A 114 30.08 17.57 -4.04
CA SER A 114 29.87 16.36 -3.25
C SER A 114 28.77 16.59 -2.22
N PHE A 115 27.81 15.67 -2.18
CA PHE A 115 26.73 15.64 -1.21
C PHE A 115 26.65 14.26 -0.57
N THR A 116 26.77 14.18 0.75
CA THR A 116 26.82 12.88 1.44
C THR A 116 25.46 12.17 1.34
N PRO A 117 25.41 10.96 0.74
CA PRO A 117 24.17 10.22 0.58
C PRO A 117 23.55 9.87 1.94
N LEU A 118 22.23 9.63 1.96
CA LEU A 118 21.52 9.23 3.17
C LEU A 118 22.17 8.01 3.82
N TYR A 119 22.60 7.04 3.02
CA TYR A 119 23.41 5.93 3.48
C TYR A 119 24.45 5.56 2.43
N LYS A 120 25.56 4.93 2.84
CA LYS A 120 26.69 4.60 1.95
C LYS A 120 26.30 3.79 0.71
N SER A 121 25.24 2.99 0.78
CA SER A 121 24.74 2.18 -0.33
C SER A 121 23.59 2.83 -1.12
N ALA A 122 23.16 4.04 -0.76
CA ALA A 122 21.99 4.69 -1.36
C ALA A 122 22.18 4.95 -2.86
N SER A 123 23.38 5.35 -3.30
CA SER A 123 23.70 5.54 -4.73
C SER A 123 23.62 4.23 -5.51
N VAL A 124 24.16 3.15 -4.96
CA VAL A 124 24.11 1.81 -5.57
C VAL A 124 22.67 1.29 -5.65
N ALA A 125 21.90 1.43 -4.57
CA ALA A 125 20.49 1.04 -4.55
C ALA A 125 19.67 1.86 -5.56
N ALA A 126 19.92 3.17 -5.66
CA ALA A 126 19.25 4.07 -6.59
C ALA A 126 19.54 3.76 -8.07
N LYS A 127 20.76 3.32 -8.41
CA LYS A 127 21.10 2.91 -9.78
C LYS A 127 20.18 1.81 -10.31
N ASN A 128 19.79 0.87 -9.45
CA ASN A 128 19.01 -0.32 -9.81
C ASN A 128 17.50 -0.15 -9.56
N ASP A 129 17.07 0.96 -8.96
CA ASP A 129 15.68 1.21 -8.59
C ASP A 129 15.30 2.68 -8.85
N PRO A 130 14.75 2.99 -10.04
CA PRO A 130 14.37 4.36 -10.41
C PRO A 130 13.31 4.97 -9.49
N ALA A 131 12.44 4.17 -8.89
CA ALA A 131 11.41 4.66 -7.98
C ALA A 131 12.03 5.06 -6.63
N LEU A 132 12.94 4.23 -6.11
CA LEU A 132 13.70 4.53 -4.91
C LEU A 132 14.61 5.75 -5.10
N TYR A 133 15.28 5.85 -6.25
CA TYR A 133 16.10 7.01 -6.61
C TYR A 133 15.31 8.32 -6.45
N GLN A 134 14.11 8.38 -7.03
CA GLN A 134 13.30 9.60 -6.97
C GLN A 134 12.86 9.97 -5.54
N LEU A 135 12.60 8.99 -4.68
CA LEU A 135 12.32 9.26 -3.26
C LEU A 135 13.54 9.77 -2.52
N LEU A 136 14.73 9.19 -2.77
CA LEU A 136 15.98 9.61 -2.15
C LEU A 136 16.36 11.04 -2.53
N VAL A 137 16.19 11.42 -3.80
CA VAL A 137 16.41 12.78 -4.29
C VAL A 137 15.50 13.79 -3.57
N LEU A 138 14.22 13.45 -3.37
CA LEU A 138 13.29 14.29 -2.61
C LEU A 138 13.70 14.42 -1.14
N VAL A 139 14.11 13.31 -0.53
CA VAL A 139 14.59 13.31 0.86
C VAL A 139 15.84 14.17 1.01
N ASP A 140 16.79 14.11 0.08
CA ASP A 140 18.01 14.91 0.12
C ASP A 140 17.75 16.39 -0.10
N ALA A 141 16.81 16.72 -0.99
CA ALA A 141 16.33 18.10 -1.13
C ALA A 141 15.72 18.62 0.19
N ILE A 142 15.04 17.77 0.98
CA ILE A 142 14.55 18.13 2.32
C ILE A 142 15.70 18.29 3.33
N ARG A 143 16.68 17.38 3.29
CA ARG A 143 17.80 17.32 4.24
C ARG A 143 18.76 18.51 4.12
N GLY A 144 19.12 18.88 2.89
CA GLY A 144 20.21 19.83 2.64
C GLY A 144 19.91 20.87 1.56
N GLY A 145 18.71 20.88 0.97
CA GLY A 145 18.32 21.81 -0.08
C GLY A 145 18.00 23.22 0.41
N ARG A 146 17.94 24.17 -0.53
CA ARG A 146 17.52 25.55 -0.29
C ARG A 146 16.05 25.60 0.15
N ALA A 147 15.60 26.71 0.74
CA ALA A 147 14.22 26.84 1.23
C ALA A 147 13.16 26.50 0.15
N ARG A 148 13.33 27.02 -1.08
CA ARG A 148 12.42 26.72 -2.19
C ARG A 148 12.46 25.25 -2.62
N GLU A 149 13.63 24.64 -2.66
CA GLU A 149 13.81 23.22 -3.00
C GLU A 149 13.16 22.33 -1.95
N ARG A 150 13.37 22.63 -0.66
CA ARG A 150 12.74 21.94 0.46
C ARG A 150 11.22 21.97 0.35
N GLU A 151 10.63 23.14 0.12
CA GLU A 151 9.17 23.25 0.02
C GLU A 151 8.57 22.52 -1.18
N VAL A 152 9.27 22.53 -2.32
CA VAL A 152 8.87 21.73 -3.50
C VAL A 152 9.00 20.23 -3.20
N ALA A 153 10.11 19.81 -2.60
CA ALA A 153 10.37 18.41 -2.28
C ALA A 153 9.38 17.85 -1.26
N LYS A 154 9.03 18.61 -0.22
CA LYS A 154 8.00 18.23 0.77
C LYS A 154 6.65 17.94 0.09
N LYS A 155 6.18 18.84 -0.80
CA LYS A 155 4.90 18.68 -1.51
C LYS A 155 4.87 17.40 -2.35
N LEU A 156 5.96 17.12 -3.06
CA LEU A 156 6.05 15.97 -3.96
C LEU A 156 6.29 14.66 -3.23
N LEU A 157 7.07 14.68 -2.15
CA LEU A 157 7.26 13.53 -1.29
C LEU A 157 5.93 13.13 -0.65
N LYS A 158 5.20 14.10 -0.08
CA LYS A 158 3.85 13.87 0.44
C LYS A 158 2.95 13.21 -0.59
N LYS A 159 2.83 13.79 -1.79
CA LYS A 159 2.02 13.22 -2.88
C LYS A 159 2.39 11.76 -3.23
N ARG A 160 3.68 11.40 -3.16
CA ARG A 160 4.14 10.03 -3.41
C ARG A 160 3.84 9.09 -2.25
N LEU A 161 4.00 9.55 -1.02
CA LEU A 161 3.64 8.80 0.17
C LEU A 161 2.13 8.55 0.23
N ASP A 162 1.31 9.55 -0.11
CA ASP A 162 -0.16 9.45 -0.25
C ASP A 162 -0.59 8.46 -1.35
N ALA A 163 0.22 8.32 -2.41
CA ALA A 163 -0.01 7.32 -3.45
C ALA A 163 0.37 5.91 -2.95
N ALA A 164 1.43 5.80 -2.15
CA ALA A 164 1.97 4.53 -1.64
C ALA A 164 1.24 3.99 -0.40
N THR A 165 0.56 4.82 0.39
CA THR A 165 -0.50 4.37 1.31
C THR A 165 -1.64 3.69 0.56
N GLY A 166 -1.78 4.01 -0.72
CA GLY A 166 -3.08 4.12 -1.32
C GLY A 166 -3.89 5.20 -0.58
N GLN A 167 -4.50 6.08 -1.35
CA GLN A 167 -5.88 6.49 -1.07
C GLN A 167 -6.83 5.27 -1.17
N LYS A 168 -6.48 4.21 -0.44
CA LYS A 168 -7.30 3.08 -0.08
C LYS A 168 -7.67 3.31 1.38
N ASP A 169 -6.82 3.17 2.38
CA ASP A 169 -7.35 2.97 3.74
C ASP A 169 -8.09 4.15 4.44
N GLU A 170 -7.84 5.43 4.11
CA GLU A 170 -8.61 6.56 4.69
C GLU A 170 -9.79 7.03 3.81
N ILE A 171 -9.79 6.76 2.50
CA ILE A 171 -10.95 7.00 1.62
C ILE A 171 -11.90 5.79 1.64
N LEU A 172 -11.40 4.58 1.90
CA LEU A 172 -12.16 3.34 1.99
C LEU A 172 -13.20 3.33 3.11
N MET A 173 -12.99 4.11 4.18
CA MET A 173 -13.90 4.15 5.33
C MET A 173 -14.96 5.26 5.24
N SER A 174 -14.85 6.19 4.29
CA SER A 174 -15.77 7.34 4.16
C SER A 174 -16.37 7.53 2.76
N ASP A 175 -16.07 6.65 1.80
CA ASP A 175 -16.63 6.71 0.45
C ASP A 175 -17.98 5.95 0.38
N PRO A 176 -19.12 6.63 0.20
CA PRO A 176 -20.43 5.98 0.11
C PRO A 176 -20.53 4.99 -1.06
N ASP A 177 -19.62 5.08 -2.05
CA ASP A 177 -19.56 4.21 -3.22
C ASP A 177 -18.70 2.95 -3.03
N ARG A 178 -18.30 2.61 -1.80
CA ARG A 178 -17.58 1.36 -1.49
C ARG A 178 -18.20 0.62 -0.30
N ILE A 179 -18.24 -0.71 -0.41
CA ILE A 179 -18.80 -1.62 0.61
C ILE A 179 -17.66 -2.48 1.14
N VAL A 180 -17.58 -2.61 2.46
CA VAL A 180 -16.58 -3.46 3.14
C VAL A 180 -17.26 -4.76 3.57
N ILE A 181 -16.87 -5.87 2.95
CA ILE A 181 -17.36 -7.22 3.28
C ILE A 181 -16.43 -7.83 4.33
N GLY A 182 -17.01 -8.23 5.47
CA GLY A 182 -16.31 -8.90 6.56
C GLY A 182 -15.10 -8.16 7.11
N GLY A 183 -15.15 -6.82 7.10
CA GLY A 183 -14.12 -5.92 7.64
C GLY A 183 -12.77 -5.95 6.92
N LYS A 184 -12.64 -6.69 5.81
CA LYS A 184 -11.34 -6.94 5.15
C LYS A 184 -11.40 -6.82 3.64
N ILE A 185 -12.53 -7.14 3.01
CA ILE A 185 -12.67 -7.13 1.56
C ILE A 185 -13.38 -5.84 1.17
N VAL A 186 -12.80 -5.06 0.27
CA VAL A 186 -13.47 -3.84 -0.21
C VAL A 186 -13.89 -4.01 -1.65
N VAL A 187 -15.18 -3.77 -1.90
CA VAL A 187 -15.79 -3.77 -3.22
C VAL A 187 -16.38 -2.40 -3.56
N SER A 188 -16.44 -2.08 -4.85
CA SER A 188 -17.16 -0.88 -5.31
C SER A 188 -18.66 -1.13 -5.28
N ARG A 189 -19.42 -0.23 -4.64
CA ARG A 189 -20.90 -0.22 -4.65
C ARG A 189 -21.42 -0.13 -6.08
N ALA A 190 -20.84 0.72 -6.93
CA ALA A 190 -21.25 0.84 -8.33
C ALA A 190 -21.04 -0.48 -9.11
N ALA A 191 -19.92 -1.16 -8.91
CA ALA A 191 -19.67 -2.47 -9.53
C ALA A 191 -20.64 -3.54 -9.01
N LEU A 192 -20.94 -3.54 -7.71
CA LEU A 192 -21.92 -4.44 -7.11
C LEU A 192 -23.34 -4.17 -7.63
N GLN A 193 -23.73 -2.90 -7.75
CA GLN A 193 -25.01 -2.48 -8.33
C GLN A 193 -25.11 -2.84 -9.81
N GLU A 194 -24.04 -2.70 -10.58
CA GLU A 194 -23.99 -3.08 -11.99
C GLU A 194 -24.15 -4.59 -12.16
N LEU A 195 -23.47 -5.41 -11.35
CA LEU A 195 -23.69 -6.86 -11.35
C LEU A 195 -25.12 -7.20 -10.92
N ALA A 196 -25.63 -6.57 -9.87
CA ALA A 196 -26.99 -6.80 -9.40
C ALA A 196 -28.02 -6.49 -10.49
N ARG A 197 -27.89 -5.37 -11.20
CA ARG A 197 -28.74 -5.01 -12.34
C ARG A 197 -28.57 -5.97 -13.51
N ARG A 198 -27.33 -6.31 -13.87
CA ARG A 198 -27.02 -7.23 -14.97
C ARG A 198 -27.69 -8.59 -14.78
N TYR A 199 -27.66 -9.11 -13.56
CA TYR A 199 -28.25 -10.40 -13.21
C TYR A 199 -29.68 -10.31 -12.66
N ARG A 200 -30.31 -9.12 -12.72
CA ARG A 200 -31.70 -8.89 -12.25
C ARG A 200 -31.95 -9.34 -10.80
N ILE A 201 -30.98 -9.04 -9.95
CA ILE A 201 -31.02 -9.28 -8.51
C ILE A 201 -31.84 -8.13 -7.89
N ARG A 202 -32.92 -8.49 -7.19
CA ARG A 202 -33.73 -7.58 -6.39
C ARG A 202 -33.10 -7.32 -5.03
N ARG A 203 -32.51 -8.34 -4.41
CA ARG A 203 -31.92 -8.25 -3.07
C ARG A 203 -30.68 -9.13 -2.96
N LEU A 204 -29.62 -8.60 -2.36
CA LEU A 204 -28.36 -9.30 -2.09
C LEU A 204 -28.00 -9.15 -0.61
N VAL A 205 -27.84 -10.27 0.07
CA VAL A 205 -27.53 -10.32 1.50
C VAL A 205 -26.27 -11.16 1.71
N LEU A 206 -25.32 -10.61 2.47
CA LEU A 206 -24.17 -11.34 2.98
C LEU A 206 -24.58 -12.05 4.27
N PHE A 207 -24.13 -13.30 4.43
CA PHE A 207 -24.33 -14.03 5.69
C PHE A 207 -23.10 -14.86 6.05
N GLY A 208 -23.15 -15.52 7.21
CA GLY A 208 -22.09 -16.44 7.64
C GLY A 208 -20.84 -15.72 8.17
N SER A 209 -19.68 -16.35 7.98
CA SER A 209 -18.41 -15.89 8.58
C SER A 209 -17.96 -14.50 8.11
N ALA A 210 -18.38 -14.11 6.90
CA ALA A 210 -18.15 -12.79 6.35
C ALA A 210 -18.95 -11.73 7.10
N ALA A 211 -20.25 -11.93 7.31
CA ALA A 211 -21.09 -10.97 8.04
C ALA A 211 -20.66 -10.81 9.52
N ARG A 212 -20.12 -11.87 10.14
CA ARG A 212 -19.57 -11.80 11.51
C ARG A 212 -18.18 -11.15 11.64
N GLY A 213 -17.52 -10.81 10.53
CA GLY A 213 -16.14 -10.30 10.54
C GLY A 213 -15.08 -11.33 10.90
N GLU A 214 -15.42 -12.62 10.89
CA GLU A 214 -14.55 -13.74 11.26
C GLU A 214 -13.86 -14.39 10.04
N LEU A 215 -13.86 -13.70 8.90
CA LEU A 215 -13.39 -14.24 7.62
C LEU A 215 -11.92 -14.68 7.71
N LYS A 216 -11.67 -15.98 7.50
CA LYS A 216 -10.32 -16.57 7.43
C LYS A 216 -9.78 -16.46 5.99
N PRO A 217 -8.46 -16.61 5.79
CA PRO A 217 -7.85 -16.53 4.46
C PRO A 217 -8.46 -17.50 3.44
N ASP A 218 -8.92 -18.67 3.87
CA ASP A 218 -9.49 -19.78 3.10
C ASP A 218 -11.02 -19.85 3.14
N SER A 219 -11.69 -18.95 3.87
CA SER A 219 -13.15 -18.91 3.96
C SER A 219 -13.78 -18.51 2.63
N ASP A 220 -14.89 -19.18 2.31
CA ASP A 220 -15.89 -18.81 1.32
C ASP A 220 -16.71 -17.59 1.76
N ILE A 221 -17.34 -16.95 0.77
CA ILE A 221 -18.25 -15.83 0.96
C ILE A 221 -19.66 -16.32 0.63
N ASP A 222 -20.51 -16.38 1.65
CA ASP A 222 -21.90 -16.81 1.50
C ASP A 222 -22.81 -15.63 1.14
N LEU A 223 -23.52 -15.75 0.01
CA LEU A 223 -24.44 -14.73 -0.49
C LEU A 223 -25.83 -15.30 -0.68
N LEU A 224 -26.83 -14.61 -0.15
CA LEU A 224 -28.24 -14.88 -0.43
C LEU A 224 -28.72 -13.89 -1.48
N VAL A 225 -29.18 -14.44 -2.61
CA VAL A 225 -29.59 -13.67 -3.79
C VAL A 225 -31.08 -13.88 -4.04
N GLU A 226 -31.83 -12.79 -4.03
CA GLU A 226 -33.22 -12.76 -4.48
C GLU A 226 -33.29 -12.12 -5.86
N PHE A 227 -33.81 -12.84 -6.85
CA PHE A 227 -34.01 -12.34 -8.20
C PHE A 227 -35.38 -11.66 -8.35
N GLU A 228 -35.51 -10.79 -9.35
CA GLU A 228 -36.80 -10.28 -9.78
C GLU A 228 -37.76 -11.42 -10.19
N LYS A 229 -39.06 -11.18 -10.09
CA LYS A 229 -40.09 -12.18 -10.38
C LYS A 229 -39.94 -12.70 -11.82
N ASN A 230 -39.90 -14.03 -11.98
CA ASN A 230 -39.67 -14.75 -13.24
C ASN A 230 -38.27 -14.59 -13.87
N ASN A 231 -37.28 -14.06 -13.14
CA ASN A 231 -35.90 -13.89 -13.63
C ASN A 231 -34.90 -14.85 -12.94
N SER A 232 -35.37 -15.94 -12.35
CA SER A 232 -34.48 -16.94 -11.75
C SER A 232 -33.54 -17.53 -12.81
N PRO A 233 -32.21 -17.49 -12.59
CA PRO A 233 -31.24 -17.99 -13.57
C PRO A 233 -31.30 -19.52 -13.69
N SER A 234 -30.80 -20.04 -14.81
CA SER A 234 -30.55 -21.47 -14.99
C SER A 234 -29.37 -21.93 -14.12
N LEU A 235 -29.14 -23.25 -14.02
CA LEU A 235 -27.96 -23.80 -13.34
C LEU A 235 -26.65 -23.19 -13.84
N GLY A 236 -26.50 -23.02 -15.15
CA GLY A 236 -25.33 -22.35 -15.75
C GLY A 236 -25.23 -20.87 -15.37
N GLY A 237 -26.37 -20.17 -15.36
CA GLY A 237 -26.42 -18.78 -14.92
C GLY A 237 -26.03 -18.60 -13.45
N MET A 238 -26.30 -19.58 -12.59
CA MET A 238 -25.86 -19.53 -11.19
C MET A 238 -24.35 -19.60 -11.05
N VAL A 239 -23.68 -20.42 -11.87
CA VAL A 239 -22.20 -20.52 -11.91
C VAL A 239 -21.60 -19.21 -12.41
N GLU A 240 -22.16 -18.62 -13.46
CA GLU A 240 -21.72 -17.32 -13.97
C GLU A 240 -21.84 -16.21 -12.91
N ILE A 241 -22.92 -16.23 -12.12
CA ILE A 241 -23.11 -15.29 -11.01
C ILE A 241 -22.05 -15.52 -9.92
N GLN A 242 -21.80 -16.77 -9.54
CA GLN A 242 -20.74 -17.12 -8.57
C GLN A 242 -19.38 -16.62 -9.03
N ASP A 243 -18.99 -16.88 -10.28
CA ASP A 243 -17.71 -16.45 -10.85
C ASP A 243 -17.60 -14.93 -10.93
N ALA A 244 -18.67 -14.24 -11.34
CA ALA A 244 -18.69 -12.79 -11.41
C ALA A 244 -18.53 -12.14 -10.03
N PHE A 245 -19.22 -12.66 -9.01
CA PHE A 245 -19.04 -12.21 -7.64
C PHE A 245 -17.67 -12.62 -7.07
N ALA A 246 -17.15 -13.80 -7.41
CA ALA A 246 -15.82 -14.23 -7.00
C ALA A 246 -14.74 -13.25 -7.49
N VAL A 247 -14.83 -12.82 -8.75
CA VAL A 247 -13.97 -11.77 -9.31
C VAL A 247 -14.13 -10.46 -8.53
N LEU A 248 -15.37 -10.04 -8.25
CA LEU A 248 -15.64 -8.82 -7.50
C LEU A 248 -15.05 -8.86 -6.07
N PHE A 249 -15.08 -10.02 -5.42
CA PHE A 249 -14.54 -10.23 -4.07
C PHE A 249 -13.06 -10.66 -4.05
N GLY A 250 -12.31 -10.37 -5.12
CA GLY A 250 -10.86 -10.56 -5.15
C GLY A 250 -10.40 -11.99 -5.40
N GLY A 251 -11.21 -12.78 -6.12
CA GLY A 251 -10.91 -14.16 -6.54
C GLY A 251 -11.21 -15.22 -5.48
N ARG A 252 -12.01 -14.89 -4.45
CA ARG A 252 -12.44 -15.84 -3.42
C ARG A 252 -13.60 -16.70 -3.91
N LYS A 253 -13.71 -17.92 -3.37
CA LYS A 253 -14.88 -18.76 -3.61
C LYS A 253 -16.13 -18.11 -3.03
N VAL A 254 -17.18 -18.01 -3.84
CA VAL A 254 -18.47 -17.41 -3.46
C VAL A 254 -19.54 -18.47 -3.57
N ASP A 255 -20.26 -18.70 -2.48
CA ASP A 255 -21.37 -19.65 -2.43
C ASP A 255 -22.68 -18.85 -2.47
N VAL A 256 -23.34 -18.90 -3.63
CA VAL A 256 -24.63 -18.23 -3.87
C VAL A 256 -25.79 -19.15 -3.53
N ALA A 257 -26.67 -18.69 -2.65
CA ALA A 257 -27.91 -19.35 -2.25
C ALA A 257 -29.15 -18.52 -2.64
N THR A 258 -30.28 -19.19 -2.84
CA THR A 258 -31.59 -18.55 -3.03
C THR A 258 -32.43 -18.62 -1.76
N PRO A 259 -33.47 -17.78 -1.59
CA PRO A 259 -34.34 -17.79 -0.40
C PRO A 259 -34.97 -19.14 -0.04
N ALA A 260 -35.05 -20.08 -1.00
CA ALA A 260 -35.50 -21.44 -0.73
C ALA A 260 -34.67 -22.14 0.37
N ILE A 261 -33.41 -21.73 0.59
CA ILE A 261 -32.55 -22.26 1.65
C ILE A 261 -33.07 -21.92 3.06
N LEU A 262 -33.82 -20.83 3.18
CA LEU A 262 -34.45 -20.39 4.44
C LEU A 262 -35.66 -21.25 4.82
N ASN A 263 -36.17 -22.10 3.92
CA ASN A 263 -37.23 -23.05 4.26
C ASN A 263 -36.75 -24.15 5.22
N ASN A 264 -35.44 -24.28 5.43
CA ASN A 264 -34.87 -25.17 6.44
C ASN A 264 -34.76 -24.42 7.79
N PRO A 265 -35.53 -24.81 8.83
CA PRO A 265 -35.57 -24.09 10.12
C PRO A 265 -34.22 -23.98 10.83
N TYR A 266 -33.29 -24.91 10.58
CA TYR A 266 -31.95 -24.87 11.16
C TYR A 266 -31.08 -23.80 10.49
N ARG A 267 -31.08 -23.75 9.15
CA ARG A 267 -30.33 -22.75 8.38
C ARG A 267 -30.95 -21.36 8.53
N GLN A 268 -32.27 -21.27 8.61
CA GLN A 268 -32.98 -20.01 8.82
C GLN A 268 -32.48 -19.28 10.08
N ARG A 269 -32.42 -19.97 11.23
CA ARG A 269 -31.98 -19.38 12.50
C ARG A 269 -30.52 -18.94 12.51
N GLU A 270 -29.68 -19.57 11.69
CA GLU A 270 -28.26 -19.28 11.60
C GLU A 270 -28.00 -18.11 10.64
N ILE A 271 -28.74 -18.06 9.54
CA ILE A 271 -28.63 -17.00 8.52
C ILE A 271 -29.29 -15.71 9.02
N GLU A 272 -30.50 -15.76 9.60
CA GLU A 272 -31.26 -14.58 10.04
C GLU A 272 -30.57 -13.76 11.15
N LYS A 273 -29.72 -14.40 11.97
CA LYS A 273 -28.98 -13.70 13.04
C LYS A 273 -27.86 -12.80 12.52
N ASP A 274 -27.27 -13.16 11.37
CA ASP A 274 -26.03 -12.59 10.87
C ASP A 274 -26.21 -12.05 9.43
N MET A 275 -27.34 -11.41 9.13
CA MET A 275 -27.60 -10.84 7.80
C MET A 275 -27.04 -9.42 7.69
N GLU A 276 -26.21 -9.20 6.68
CA GLU A 276 -25.81 -7.85 6.24
C GLU A 276 -26.32 -7.60 4.82
N GLU A 277 -27.23 -6.65 4.67
CA GLU A 277 -27.80 -6.33 3.36
C GLU A 277 -26.81 -5.48 2.53
N LEU A 278 -26.40 -6.01 1.38
CA LEU A 278 -25.44 -5.34 0.49
C LEU A 278 -26.15 -4.52 -0.61
N TYR A 279 -27.33 -4.97 -1.03
CA TYR A 279 -28.12 -4.33 -2.08
C TYR A 279 -29.61 -4.67 -1.96
N ALA A 280 -30.45 -3.65 -2.18
CA ALA A 280 -31.88 -3.77 -2.38
C ALA A 280 -32.30 -2.76 -3.47
N ALA A 281 -33.16 -3.20 -4.41
CA ALA A 281 -33.72 -2.39 -5.50
C ALA A 281 -35.22 -2.14 -5.33
#